data_AF-A0AA96GXW1-F1
#
_entry.id   AF-A0AA96GXW1-F1
#
_cell.length_a   1.000
_cell.length_b   1.000
_cell.length_c   1.000
_cell.angle_alpha   90.00
_cell.angle_beta   90.00
_cell.angle_gamma   90.00
#
_symmetry.space_group_name_H-M   'P 1'
#
loop_
_entity.id
_entity.type
_entity.pdbx_description
1 polymer ?
#
loop_
_entity_poly.entity_id
_entity_poly.type
_entity_poly.pdbx_seq_one_letter_code
_entity_poly.pdbx_strand_id
1 'polypeptide(L)'
;VLTSLFIALVASTASVMLCHHWLLAWLALELNTLSMLPIMIKQHNPRATEAATKYFLIQTTAAAMLLLAGTMTAWQTGQWDITHATTTPATMVFTMAILLKLGLAPMHLWYSEILQGSTMLTALLVSTWQKIAPLSLLYLTAPAL
;
A
#
# COMPACT_ATOMS: atom_id res chain seq x y z
N VAL A 1 -16.56 16.19 -2.38
CA VAL A 1 -15.52 15.70 -1.46
C VAL A 1 -15.45 14.17 -1.44
N LEU A 2 -16.52 13.44 -1.10
CA LEU A 2 -16.44 11.96 -1.12
C LEU A 2 -16.18 11.40 -2.53
N THR A 3 -16.84 11.95 -3.55
CA THR A 3 -16.62 11.57 -4.95
C THR A 3 -15.19 11.84 -5.42
N SER A 4 -14.60 12.98 -5.05
CA SER A 4 -13.21 13.30 -5.37
C SER A 4 -12.23 12.36 -4.68
N LEU A 5 -12.53 11.88 -3.46
CA LEU A 5 -11.72 10.87 -2.78
C LEU A 5 -11.77 9.51 -3.49
N PHE A 6 -12.95 9.08 -3.95
CA PHE A 6 -13.06 7.86 -4.76
C PHE A 6 -12.32 7.96 -6.09
N ILE A 7 -12.39 9.11 -6.76
CA ILE A 7 -11.62 9.35 -8.00
C ILE A 7 -10.12 9.28 -7.70
N ALA A 8 -9.65 9.90 -6.62
CA ALA A 8 -8.25 9.83 -6.20
C ALA A 8 -7.80 8.40 -5.86
N LEU A 9 -8.67 7.61 -5.21
CA LEU A 9 -8.43 6.20 -4.90
C LEU A 9 -8.24 5.35 -6.18
N VAL A 10 -9.12 5.55 -7.16
CA VAL A 10 -9.05 4.82 -8.44
C VAL A 10 -7.83 5.27 -9.25
N ALA A 11 -7.61 6.59 -9.34
CA ALA A 11 -6.48 7.16 -10.07
C ALA A 11 -5.13 6.69 -9.49
N SER A 12 -5.00 6.65 -8.16
CA SER A 12 -3.79 6.15 -7.50
C SER A 12 -3.57 4.65 -7.72
N THR A 13 -4.61 3.81 -7.71
CA THR A 13 -4.45 2.39 -8.09
C THR A 13 -4.05 2.21 -9.55
N ALA A 14 -4.64 2.98 -10.47
CA ALA A 14 -4.32 2.92 -11.89
C ALA A 14 -2.89 3.38 -12.16
N SER A 15 -2.42 4.44 -11.48
CA SER A 15 -1.04 4.87 -11.63
C SER A 15 -0.06 3.81 -11.16
N VAL A 16 -0.26 3.14 -10.02
CA VAL A 16 0.61 2.02 -9.59
C VAL A 16 0.73 0.94 -10.67
N MET A 17 -0.37 0.57 -11.33
CA MET A 17 -0.35 -0.46 -12.39
C MET A 17 0.43 -0.04 -13.64
N LEU A 18 0.40 1.25 -13.98
CA LEU A 18 1.01 1.78 -15.21
C LEU A 18 2.45 2.26 -15.00
N CYS A 19 2.88 2.42 -13.74
CA CYS A 19 4.20 2.91 -13.40
C CYS A 19 5.28 1.88 -13.70
N HIS A 20 6.38 2.38 -14.27
CA HIS A 20 7.63 1.63 -14.45
C HIS A 20 8.74 2.17 -13.52
N HIS A 21 8.56 3.37 -12.97
CA HIS A 21 9.53 4.01 -12.08
C HIS A 21 9.14 3.80 -10.60
N TRP A 22 10.10 3.33 -9.79
CA TRP A 22 9.86 2.96 -8.39
C TRP A 22 9.30 4.10 -7.53
N LEU A 23 9.92 5.29 -7.62
CA LEU A 23 9.48 6.47 -6.87
C LEU A 23 8.02 6.87 -7.20
N LEU A 24 7.61 6.74 -8.47
CA LEU A 24 6.26 7.08 -8.89
C LEU A 24 5.24 6.06 -8.37
N ALA A 25 5.60 4.77 -8.39
CA ALA A 25 4.78 3.74 -7.77
C ALA A 25 4.63 3.95 -6.25
N TRP A 26 5.70 4.36 -5.56
CA TRP A 26 5.64 4.71 -4.14
C TRP A 26 4.71 5.90 -3.88
N LEU A 27 4.85 6.99 -4.65
CA LEU A 27 4.00 8.18 -4.53
C LEU A 27 2.53 7.82 -4.73
N ALA A 28 2.23 6.98 -5.72
CA ALA A 28 0.88 6.51 -5.98
C ALA A 28 0.31 5.68 -4.83
N LEU A 29 1.12 4.84 -4.18
CA LEU A 29 0.70 4.12 -2.98
C LEU A 29 0.40 5.05 -1.79
N GLU A 30 1.15 6.13 -1.61
CA GLU A 30 0.88 7.14 -0.58
C GLU A 30 -0.39 7.96 -0.88
N LEU A 31 -0.64 8.28 -2.15
CA LEU A 31 -1.92 8.91 -2.54
C LEU A 31 -3.11 7.97 -2.27
N ASN A 32 -2.92 6.66 -2.40
CA ASN A 32 -3.92 5.67 -2.08
C ASN A 32 -4.22 5.64 -0.55
N THR A 33 -3.19 5.64 0.29
CA THR A 33 -3.37 5.66 1.76
C THR A 33 -4.06 6.95 2.21
N LEU A 34 -3.61 8.10 1.72
CA LEU A 34 -4.17 9.41 2.08
C LEU A 34 -5.62 9.59 1.61
N SER A 35 -5.98 9.08 0.44
CA SER A 35 -7.37 9.15 -0.06
C SER A 35 -8.33 8.24 0.72
N MET A 36 -7.81 7.17 1.33
CA MET A 36 -8.60 6.19 2.05
C MET A 36 -8.92 6.64 3.50
N LEU A 37 -8.03 7.38 4.17
CA LEU A 37 -8.24 7.83 5.56
C LEU A 37 -9.55 8.59 5.80
N PRO A 38 -9.94 9.60 4.98
CA PRO A 38 -11.18 10.32 5.22
C PRO A 38 -12.42 9.45 4.92
N ILE A 39 -12.28 8.39 4.10
CA ILE A 39 -13.35 7.43 3.85
C ILE A 39 -13.60 6.57 5.09
N MET A 40 -12.55 6.19 5.84
CA MET A 40 -12.68 5.44 7.10
C MET A 40 -13.31 6.26 8.23
N ILE A 41 -12.88 7.51 8.40
CA ILE A 41 -13.33 8.38 9.52
C ILE A 41 -14.70 9.01 9.23
N LYS A 42 -15.37 8.62 8.14
CA LYS A 42 -16.67 9.17 7.74
C LYS A 42 -17.71 9.13 8.87
N GLN A 43 -17.74 8.04 9.64
CA GLN A 43 -18.49 8.00 10.89
C GLN A 43 -17.55 8.44 12.02
N HIS A 44 -17.84 9.58 12.66
CA HIS A 44 -17.04 10.12 13.77
C HIS A 44 -17.28 9.36 15.08
N ASN A 45 -17.05 8.05 15.04
CA ASN A 45 -17.08 7.17 16.20
C ASN A 45 -15.63 6.94 16.67
N PRO A 46 -15.38 6.81 17.99
CA PRO A 46 -14.04 6.60 18.53
C PRO A 46 -13.36 5.33 17.96
N ARG A 47 -14.17 4.31 17.64
CA ARG A 47 -13.70 3.07 17.03
C ARG A 47 -13.24 3.24 15.58
N ALA A 48 -13.93 4.10 14.82
CA ALA A 48 -13.56 4.39 13.44
C ALA A 48 -12.27 5.23 13.39
N THR A 49 -12.08 6.14 14.36
CA THR A 49 -10.83 6.90 14.48
C THR A 49 -9.65 5.99 14.86
N GLU A 50 -9.84 5.03 15.77
CA GLU A 50 -8.79 4.06 16.13
C GLU A 50 -8.43 3.15 14.94
N ALA A 51 -9.42 2.66 14.20
CA ALA A 51 -9.17 1.87 12.99
C ALA A 51 -8.39 2.67 11.93
N ALA A 52 -8.73 3.94 11.74
CA ALA A 52 -8.05 4.80 10.78
C ALA A 52 -6.61 5.14 11.19
N THR A 53 -6.34 5.38 12.48
CA THR A 53 -4.96 5.63 12.95
C THR A 53 -4.10 4.38 12.84
N LYS A 54 -4.63 3.19 13.17
CA LYS A 54 -3.93 1.92 12.95
C LYS A 54 -3.63 1.69 11.47
N TYR A 55 -4.61 1.95 10.60
CA TYR A 55 -4.43 1.84 9.14
C TYR A 55 -3.32 2.76 8.67
N PHE A 56 -3.34 4.03 9.08
CA PHE A 56 -2.33 5.00 8.72
C PHE A 56 -0.93 4.55 9.10
N LEU A 57 -0.71 4.19 10.37
CA LEU A 57 0.62 3.83 10.88
C LEU A 57 1.20 2.62 10.14
N ILE A 58 0.38 1.62 9.89
CA ILE A 58 0.84 0.38 9.25
C ILE A 58 1.13 0.60 7.77
N GLN A 59 0.26 1.32 7.08
CA GLN A 59 0.39 1.57 5.66
C GLN A 59 1.54 2.53 5.34
N THR A 60 1.77 3.55 6.18
CA THR A 60 2.93 4.44 6.06
C THR A 60 4.23 3.71 6.39
N THR A 61 4.24 2.83 7.40
CA THR A 61 5.41 1.98 7.68
C THR A 61 5.72 1.06 6.49
N ALA A 62 4.68 0.44 5.89
CA ALA A 62 4.85 -0.37 4.68
C ALA A 62 5.37 0.46 3.50
N ALA A 63 4.85 1.68 3.29
CA ALA A 63 5.32 2.57 2.24
C ALA A 63 6.77 3.03 2.47
N ALA A 64 7.17 3.32 3.71
CA ALA A 64 8.55 3.64 4.05
C ALA A 64 9.51 2.47 3.76
N MET A 65 9.12 1.23 4.08
CA MET A 65 9.90 0.04 3.73
C MET A 65 9.99 -0.17 2.21
N LEU A 66 8.92 0.10 1.45
CA LEU A 66 8.96 0.05 -0.02
C LEU A 66 9.92 1.09 -0.61
N LEU A 67 9.94 2.30 -0.06
CA LEU A 67 10.90 3.33 -0.47
C LEU A 67 12.33 2.88 -0.15
N LEU A 68 12.56 2.30 1.04
CA LEU A 68 13.85 1.76 1.43
C LEU A 68 14.34 0.65 0.49
N ALA A 69 13.45 -0.27 0.10
CA ALA A 69 13.79 -1.30 -0.88
C ALA A 69 14.21 -0.67 -2.23
N GLY A 70 13.48 0.33 -2.71
CA GLY A 70 13.79 1.03 -3.95
C GLY A 70 15.07 1.86 -3.91
N THR A 71 15.38 2.49 -2.78
CA THR A 71 16.64 3.23 -2.65
C THR A 71 17.82 2.27 -2.57
N MET A 72 17.66 1.10 -1.94
CA MET A 72 18.70 0.05 -1.95
C MET A 72 18.95 -0.49 -3.37
N THR A 73 17.90 -0.78 -4.14
CA THR A 73 18.05 -1.24 -5.54
C THR A 73 18.72 -0.17 -6.40
N ALA A 74 18.28 1.08 -6.29
CA ALA A 74 18.85 2.20 -7.03
C ALA A 74 20.30 2.50 -6.62
N TRP A 75 20.64 2.36 -5.35
CA TRP A 75 22.01 2.53 -4.86
C TRP A 75 22.98 1.51 -5.47
N GLN A 76 22.52 0.27 -5.66
CA GLN A 76 23.37 -0.82 -6.15
C GLN A 76 23.41 -0.93 -7.67
N THR A 77 22.29 -0.69 -8.35
CA THR A 77 22.16 -0.83 -9.82
C THR A 77 22.26 0.49 -10.57
N GLY A 78 22.09 1.63 -9.87
CA GLY A 78 22.00 2.95 -10.48
C GLY A 78 20.67 3.23 -11.19
N GLN A 79 19.70 2.32 -11.12
CA GLN A 79 18.44 2.40 -11.86
C GLN A 79 17.22 2.37 -10.93
N TRP A 80 16.15 3.04 -11.36
CA TRP A 80 14.89 3.15 -10.61
C TRP A 80 13.73 2.36 -11.25
N ASP A 81 14.03 1.47 -12.19
CA ASP A 81 13.01 0.67 -12.86
C ASP A 81 12.50 -0.44 -11.92
N ILE A 82 11.19 -0.67 -11.94
CA ILE A 82 10.51 -1.73 -11.17
C ILE A 82 10.89 -3.12 -11.70
N THR A 83 11.20 -3.22 -12.99
CA THR A 83 11.40 -4.52 -13.67
C THR A 83 12.82 -5.09 -13.55
N HIS A 84 13.77 -4.30 -13.07
CA HIS A 84 15.17 -4.71 -12.99
C HIS A 84 15.47 -5.58 -11.76
N ALA A 85 16.48 -6.44 -11.92
CA ALA A 85 16.93 -7.38 -10.90
C ALA A 85 17.25 -6.65 -9.60
N THR A 86 16.54 -7.04 -8.54
CA THR A 86 16.73 -6.50 -7.21
C THR A 86 17.78 -7.32 -6.47
N THR A 87 18.48 -6.72 -5.52
CA THR A 87 19.45 -7.47 -4.71
C THR A 87 18.75 -8.22 -3.58
N THR A 88 19.36 -9.29 -3.08
CA THR A 88 18.81 -10.12 -2.00
C THR A 88 18.38 -9.35 -0.73
N PRO A 89 19.07 -8.30 -0.24
CA PRO A 89 18.53 -7.51 0.87
C PRO A 89 17.31 -6.67 0.47
N ALA A 90 17.28 -6.12 -0.74
CA ALA A 90 16.18 -5.29 -1.21
C ALA A 90 14.89 -6.12 -1.46
N THR A 91 15.02 -7.33 -2.02
CA THR A 91 13.88 -8.26 -2.18
C THR A 91 13.26 -8.63 -0.83
N MET A 92 14.08 -8.89 0.19
CA MET A 92 13.58 -9.20 1.54
C MET A 92 12.80 -8.03 2.14
N VAL A 93 13.31 -6.81 2.05
CA VAL A 93 12.60 -5.62 2.55
C VAL A 93 11.32 -5.38 1.75
N PHE A 94 11.37 -5.53 0.43
CA PHE A 94 10.22 -5.37 -0.45
C PHE A 94 9.10 -6.38 -0.15
N THR A 95 9.44 -7.65 -0.03
CA THR A 95 8.47 -8.72 0.29
C THR A 95 7.84 -8.51 1.66
N MET A 96 8.63 -8.16 2.68
CA MET A 96 8.10 -7.79 4.00
C MET A 96 7.15 -6.59 3.93
N ALA A 97 7.48 -5.58 3.12
CA ALA A 97 6.63 -4.42 2.93
C ALA A 97 5.29 -4.76 2.26
N ILE A 98 5.31 -5.63 1.23
CA ILE A 98 4.08 -6.13 0.59
C ILE A 98 3.26 -7.00 1.54
N LEU A 99 3.89 -7.89 2.31
CA LEU A 99 3.20 -8.71 3.32
C LEU A 99 2.47 -7.82 4.34
N LEU A 100 3.13 -6.76 4.81
CA LEU A 100 2.52 -5.77 5.71
C LEU A 100 1.34 -5.05 5.05
N LYS A 101 1.48 -4.61 3.79
CA LYS A 101 0.44 -3.90 3.03
C LYS A 101 -0.80 -4.76 2.76
N LEU A 102 -0.61 -6.05 2.46
CA LEU A 102 -1.68 -7.01 2.16
C LEU A 102 -2.33 -7.63 3.40
N GLY A 103 -1.67 -7.53 4.57
CA GLY A 103 -2.12 -8.15 5.82
C GLY A 103 -1.95 -9.67 5.80
N LEU A 104 -0.89 -10.18 5.17
CA LEU A 104 -0.59 -11.61 5.10
C LEU A 104 0.12 -12.08 6.37
N ALA A 105 0.03 -13.38 6.69
CA ALA A 105 0.76 -13.96 7.82
C ALA A 105 2.28 -13.76 7.64
N PRO A 106 3.04 -13.37 8.68
CA PRO A 106 2.65 -13.15 10.09
C PRO A 106 2.01 -11.77 10.38
N MET A 107 2.10 -10.80 9.48
CA MET A 107 1.67 -9.40 9.65
C MET A 107 0.16 -9.15 9.41
N HIS A 108 -0.70 -10.06 9.87
CA HIS A 108 -2.15 -10.04 9.61
C HIS A 108 -3.00 -9.38 10.73
N LEU A 109 -2.41 -9.15 11.91
CA LEU A 109 -3.13 -8.74 13.12
C LEU A 109 -3.93 -7.45 12.95
N TRP A 110 -3.43 -6.53 12.13
CA TRP A 110 -4.09 -5.26 11.88
C TRP A 110 -5.37 -5.38 11.07
N TYR A 111 -5.47 -6.42 10.24
CA TYR A 111 -6.55 -6.57 9.29
C TYR A 111 -7.89 -6.80 10.00
N SER A 112 -7.93 -7.71 10.98
CA SER A 112 -9.15 -8.00 11.74
C SER A 112 -9.65 -6.82 12.56
N GLU A 113 -8.73 -6.07 13.19
CA GLU A 113 -9.09 -4.92 14.03
C GLU A 113 -9.70 -3.78 13.20
N ILE A 114 -9.12 -3.52 12.02
CA ILE A 114 -9.58 -2.44 11.13
C ILE A 114 -10.93 -2.77 10.52
N LEU A 115 -11.15 -4.03 10.12
CA LEU A 115 -12.46 -4.45 9.61
C LEU A 115 -13.54 -4.29 10.67
N GLN A 116 -13.26 -4.67 11.92
CA GLN A 116 -14.22 -4.60 13.02
C GLN A 116 -14.56 -3.16 13.43
N GLY A 117 -13.61 -2.23 13.29
CA GLY A 117 -13.80 -0.82 13.63
C GLY A 117 -14.41 0.03 12.51
N SER A 118 -14.61 -0.54 11.33
CA SER A 118 -15.06 0.19 10.14
C SER A 118 -16.49 -0.21 9.72
N THR A 119 -17.09 0.58 8.83
CA THR A 119 -18.40 0.25 8.23
C THR A 119 -18.28 -0.89 7.21
N MET A 120 -19.39 -1.54 6.89
CA MET A 120 -19.40 -2.62 5.89
C MET A 120 -18.84 -2.19 4.52
N LEU A 121 -19.14 -0.96 4.07
CA LEU A 121 -18.64 -0.45 2.79
C LEU A 121 -17.12 -0.23 2.82
N THR A 122 -16.59 0.32 3.91
CA THR A 122 -15.13 0.49 4.08
C THR A 122 -14.42 -0.85 4.20
N ALA A 123 -15.01 -1.81 4.91
CA ALA A 123 -14.50 -3.18 5.01
C ALA A 123 -14.44 -3.86 3.62
N LEU A 124 -15.45 -3.66 2.78
CA LEU A 124 -15.45 -4.13 1.39
C LEU A 124 -14.31 -3.49 0.57
N LEU A 125 -14.12 -2.18 0.67
CA LEU A 125 -13.05 -1.48 -0.04
C LEU A 125 -11.64 -1.93 0.39
N VAL A 126 -11.43 -2.15 1.69
CA VAL A 126 -10.15 -2.64 2.24
C VAL A 126 -9.87 -4.09 1.82
N SER A 127 -10.91 -4.93 1.78
CA SER A 127 -10.75 -6.34 1.42
C SER A 127 -10.56 -6.57 -0.08
N THR A 128 -11.07 -5.69 -0.94
CA THR A 128 -11.03 -5.84 -2.40
C THR A 128 -10.08 -4.85 -3.05
N TRP A 129 -10.43 -3.55 -3.05
CA TRP A 129 -9.75 -2.51 -3.81
C TRP A 129 -8.31 -2.27 -3.34
N GLN A 130 -8.10 -2.23 -2.03
CA GLN A 130 -6.77 -1.97 -1.44
C GLN A 130 -5.75 -3.09 -1.73
N LYS A 131 -6.21 -4.30 -2.12
CA LYS A 131 -5.32 -5.41 -2.47
C LYS A 131 -4.78 -5.31 -3.88
N ILE A 132 -5.44 -4.57 -4.77
CA ILE A 132 -5.13 -4.53 -6.20
C ILE A 132 -3.73 -3.93 -6.45
N ALA A 133 -3.43 -2.77 -5.87
CA ALA A 133 -2.16 -2.08 -6.11
C ALA A 133 -0.92 -2.83 -5.55
N PRO A 134 -0.94 -3.39 -4.33
CA PRO A 134 0.16 -4.23 -3.87
C PRO A 134 0.33 -5.51 -4.69
N LEU A 135 -0.77 -6.14 -5.16
CA LEU A 135 -0.70 -7.32 -6.02
C LEU A 135 -0.10 -7.01 -7.40
N SER A 136 -0.38 -5.84 -7.97
CA SER A 136 0.24 -5.45 -9.25
C SER A 136 1.75 -5.25 -9.11
N LEU A 137 2.22 -4.68 -7.99
CA LEU A 137 3.66 -4.56 -7.73
C LEU A 137 4.34 -5.91 -7.56
N LEU A 138 3.70 -6.85 -6.84
CA LEU A 138 4.22 -8.21 -6.72
C LEU A 138 4.30 -8.87 -8.09
N TYR A 139 3.27 -8.70 -8.94
CA TYR A 139 3.29 -9.25 -10.30
C TYR A 139 4.42 -8.66 -11.17
N LEU A 140 4.63 -7.34 -11.13
CA LEU A 140 5.68 -6.67 -11.91
C LEU A 140 7.10 -7.08 -11.46
N THR A 141 7.28 -7.38 -10.17
CA THR A 141 8.56 -7.75 -9.58
C THR A 141 8.79 -9.26 -9.49
N ALA A 142 7.75 -10.08 -9.74
CA ALA A 142 7.83 -11.55 -9.73
C ALA A 142 8.98 -12.15 -10.56
N PRO A 143 9.32 -11.66 -11.78
CA PRO A 143 10.46 -12.20 -12.51
C PRO A 143 11.83 -11.80 -11.92
N ALA A 144 11.86 -10.80 -11.05
CA ALA A 144 13.07 -10.25 -10.42
C ALA A 144 13.23 -10.66 -8.93
N LEU A 145 12.27 -11.41 -8.39
CA LEU A 145 12.23 -11.98 -7.03
C LEU A 145 12.81 -13.40 -7.03
#